data_AF-A0A958C0U0-F1
#
_entry.id   AF-A0A958C0U0-F1
#
_cell.length_a   1.000
_cell.length_b   1.000
_cell.length_c   1.000
_cell.angle_alpha   90.00
_cell.angle_beta   90.00
_cell.angle_gamma   90.00
#
_symmetry.space_group_name_H-M   'P 1'
#
loop_
_entity.id
_entity.type
_entity.pdbx_description
1 polymer ?
#
loop_
_entity_poly.entity_id
_entity_poly.type
_entity_poly.pdbx_seq_one_letter_code
_entity_poly.pdbx_strand_id
1 'polypeptide(L)'
;VTFGALLESDPRVAGQLSLEGGAFHFMSNDRLTLPNTAEGFAAIRPDLEAAAAVIYPGQTVSIARLDNDPRDRLTVVVEAQPVDIQTVAEAIGALV
;
A
#
# COMPACT_ATOMS: atom_id res chain seq x y z
N VAL A 1 -1.31 -5.20 20.04
CA VAL A 1 -0.05 -4.61 19.55
C VAL A 1 0.40 -5.40 18.34
N THR A 2 0.64 -4.74 17.22
CA THR A 2 1.03 -5.39 15.95
C THR A 2 2.55 -5.51 15.85
N PHE A 3 3.04 -6.34 14.91
CA PHE A 3 4.47 -6.48 14.66
C PHE A 3 5.15 -5.14 14.34
N GLY A 4 4.51 -4.27 13.55
CA GLY A 4 5.07 -2.98 13.15
C GLY A 4 5.34 -2.07 14.35
N ALA A 5 4.34 -1.91 15.22
CA ALA A 5 4.49 -1.12 16.45
C ALA A 5 5.55 -1.72 17.41
N LEU A 6 5.67 -3.05 17.47
CA LEU A 6 6.73 -3.71 18.24
C LEU A 6 8.13 -3.46 17.65
N LEU A 7 8.24 -3.39 16.32
CA LEU A 7 9.51 -3.14 15.64
C LEU A 7 9.98 -1.69 15.81
N GLU A 8 9.09 -0.70 15.72
CA GLU A 8 9.44 0.72 15.96
C GLU A 8 9.83 1.00 17.42
N SER A 9 9.27 0.24 18.36
CA SER A 9 9.57 0.34 19.80
C SER A 9 10.75 -0.53 20.26
N ASP A 10 11.37 -1.29 19.37
CA ASP A 10 12.53 -2.12 19.71
C ASP A 10 13.73 -1.22 20.08
N PRO A 11 14.34 -1.41 21.27
CA PRO A 11 15.45 -0.58 21.73
C PRO A 11 16.65 -0.51 20.77
N ARG A 12 16.81 -1.49 19.88
CA ARG A 12 17.92 -1.54 18.90
C ARG A 12 17.74 -0.55 17.75
N VAL A 13 16.51 -0.10 17.49
CA VAL A 13 16.15 0.79 16.37
C VAL A 13 15.29 1.98 16.81
N ALA A 14 15.07 2.15 18.11
CA ALA A 14 14.24 3.21 18.67
C ALA A 14 14.70 4.59 18.19
N GLY A 15 13.78 5.34 17.57
CA GLY A 15 14.04 6.66 16.98
C GLY A 15 14.87 6.65 15.69
N GLN A 16 15.26 5.48 15.19
CA GLN A 16 15.99 5.30 13.93
C GLN A 16 15.16 4.63 12.85
N LEU A 17 14.07 3.95 13.22
CA LEU A 17 13.14 3.32 12.32
C LEU A 17 11.73 3.89 12.55
N SER A 18 11.07 4.28 11.47
CA SER A 18 9.64 4.48 11.44
C SER A 18 9.06 3.83 10.18
N LEU A 19 7.88 3.25 10.31
CA LEU A 19 7.15 2.63 9.22
C LEU A 19 6.24 3.67 8.57
N GLU A 20 6.29 3.75 7.25
CA GLU A 20 5.45 4.67 6.47
C GLU A 20 4.00 4.18 6.47
N GLY A 21 3.15 4.78 7.29
CA GLY A 21 1.72 4.49 7.31
C GLY A 21 0.94 5.19 6.20
N GLY A 22 1.50 6.23 5.57
CA GLY A 22 0.84 7.03 4.53
C GLY A 22 0.87 6.41 3.13
N ALA A 23 1.47 5.25 2.94
CA ALA A 23 1.55 4.63 1.61
C ALA A 23 1.56 3.11 1.66
N PHE A 24 1.07 2.48 0.60
CA PHE A 24 1.30 1.06 0.34
C PHE A 24 1.50 0.77 -1.15
N HIS A 25 2.16 -0.35 -1.43
CA HIS A 25 2.39 -0.84 -2.77
C HIS A 25 1.54 -2.08 -3.03
N PHE A 26 0.74 -2.05 -4.10
CA PHE A 26 0.12 -3.24 -4.66
C PHE A 26 0.98 -3.76 -5.81
N MET A 27 1.30 -5.06 -5.81
CA MET A 27 2.07 -5.71 -6.86
C MET A 27 1.33 -6.93 -7.40
N SER A 28 0.93 -6.89 -8.68
CA SER A 28 0.34 -8.05 -9.33
C SER A 28 1.42 -8.95 -9.93
N ASN A 29 1.42 -10.23 -9.53
CA ASN A 29 2.31 -11.26 -10.05
C ASN A 29 1.60 -12.13 -11.11
N ASP A 30 1.03 -11.51 -12.14
CA ASP A 30 0.53 -12.27 -13.28
C ASP A 30 1.72 -12.78 -14.11
N ARG A 31 1.90 -14.11 -14.14
CA ARG A 31 2.98 -14.79 -14.87
C ARG A 31 2.54 -15.29 -16.25
N LEU A 32 1.28 -15.09 -16.64
CA LEU A 32 0.70 -15.63 -17.86
C LEU A 32 0.45 -14.56 -18.94
N THR A 33 0.51 -13.27 -18.59
CA THR A 33 0.27 -12.13 -19.49
C THR A 33 1.23 -10.97 -19.20
N LEU A 34 1.52 -10.09 -20.19
CA LEU A 34 2.30 -8.86 -19.98
C LEU A 34 1.67 -8.04 -18.84
N PRO A 35 2.30 -7.93 -17.66
CA PRO A 35 1.57 -7.59 -16.45
C PRO A 35 1.37 -6.08 -16.29
N ASN A 36 2.32 -5.26 -16.74
CA ASN A 36 2.32 -3.82 -16.50
C ASN A 36 1.66 -2.99 -17.61
N THR A 37 0.38 -3.25 -17.86
CA THR A 37 -0.41 -2.55 -18.91
C THR A 37 -1.30 -1.46 -18.32
N ALA A 38 -1.70 -0.51 -19.17
CA ALA A 38 -2.67 0.52 -18.79
C ALA A 38 -4.04 -0.10 -18.50
N GLU A 39 -4.41 -1.14 -19.24
CA GLU A 39 -5.64 -1.92 -19.08
C GLU A 39 -5.64 -2.66 -17.74
N GLY A 40 -4.53 -3.31 -17.36
CA GLY A 40 -4.39 -3.97 -16.07
C GLY A 40 -4.49 -3.00 -14.89
N PHE A 41 -3.89 -1.82 -15.03
CA PHE A 41 -4.05 -0.75 -14.04
C PHE A 41 -5.51 -0.26 -13.95
N ALA A 42 -6.16 0.00 -15.08
CA ALA A 42 -7.55 0.44 -15.11
C ALA A 42 -8.50 -0.61 -14.49
N ALA A 43 -8.20 -1.90 -14.67
CA ALA A 43 -9.00 -2.99 -14.13
C ALA A 43 -8.90 -3.11 -12.60
N ILE A 44 -7.70 -2.95 -12.02
CA ILE A 44 -7.49 -3.10 -10.56
C ILE A 44 -7.79 -1.83 -9.77
N ARG A 45 -7.78 -0.67 -10.43
CA ARG A 45 -7.93 0.63 -9.77
C ARG A 45 -9.18 0.74 -8.88
N PRO A 46 -10.39 0.30 -9.28
CA PRO A 46 -11.58 0.39 -8.42
C PRO A 46 -11.44 -0.38 -7.10
N ASP A 47 -10.80 -1.56 -7.13
CA ASP A 47 -10.58 -2.37 -5.93
C ASP A 47 -9.56 -1.69 -4.99
N LEU A 48 -8.53 -1.06 -5.56
CA LEU A 48 -7.56 -0.27 -4.78
C LEU A 48 -8.20 1.00 -4.19
N GLU A 49 -9.11 1.66 -4.91
CA GLU A 49 -9.90 2.78 -4.39
C GLU A 49 -10.77 2.34 -3.20
N ALA A 50 -11.43 1.18 -3.31
CA ALA A 50 -12.23 0.62 -2.22
C ALA A 50 -11.38 0.25 -0.99
N ALA A 51 -10.24 -0.40 -1.19
CA ALA A 51 -9.32 -0.72 -0.10
C ALA A 51 -8.75 0.55 0.55
N ALA A 52 -8.36 1.55 -0.25
CA ALA A 52 -7.84 2.81 0.24
C ALA A 52 -8.88 3.60 1.05
N ALA A 53 -10.16 3.54 0.66
CA ALA A 53 -11.24 4.18 1.42
C ALA A 53 -11.45 3.57 2.82
N VAL A 54 -11.14 2.28 2.99
CA VAL A 54 -11.17 1.61 4.31
C VAL A 54 -9.92 1.93 5.12
N ILE A 55 -8.74 1.93 4.49
CA ILE A 55 -7.46 2.14 5.18
C ILE A 55 -7.26 3.63 5.56
N TYR A 56 -7.70 4.56 4.70
CA TYR A 56 -7.51 6.00 4.85
C TYR A 56 -8.85 6.76 4.83
N PRO A 57 -9.74 6.52 5.80
CA PRO A 57 -11.09 7.08 5.78
C PRO A 57 -11.07 8.62 5.80
N GLY A 58 -11.80 9.23 4.87
CA GLY A 58 -11.93 10.68 4.76
C GLY A 58 -10.71 11.41 4.19
N GLN A 59 -9.66 10.69 3.78
CA GLN A 59 -8.50 11.29 3.13
C GLN A 59 -8.64 11.31 1.60
N THR A 60 -7.97 12.27 0.97
CA THR A 60 -7.71 12.20 -0.47
C THR A 60 -6.53 11.28 -0.71
N VAL A 61 -6.71 10.26 -1.55
CA VAL A 61 -5.67 9.28 -1.89
C VAL A 61 -5.21 9.46 -3.34
N SER A 62 -3.90 9.40 -3.55
CA SER A 62 -3.28 9.30 -4.87
C SER A 62 -3.11 7.82 -5.21
N ILE A 63 -3.51 7.42 -6.41
CA ILE A 63 -3.36 6.04 -6.89
C ILE A 63 -2.75 6.10 -8.28
N ALA A 64 -1.49 5.66 -8.39
CA ALA A 64 -0.72 5.75 -9.61
C ALA A 64 0.01 4.45 -9.91
N ARG A 65 0.05 4.08 -11.19
CA ARG A 65 0.94 3.03 -11.67
C ARG A 65 2.38 3.53 -11.53
N LEU A 66 3.25 2.70 -10.96
CA LEU A 66 4.67 3.00 -10.87
C LEU A 66 5.25 3.11 -12.28
N ASP A 67 6.01 4.16 -12.55
CA ASP A 67 6.72 4.33 -13.81
C ASP A 67 8.02 3.51 -13.76
N ASN A 68 7.99 2.33 -14.38
CA ASN A 68 9.06 1.34 -14.39
C ASN A 68 9.11 0.56 -15.72
N ASP A 69 10.01 -0.42 -15.84
CA ASP A 69 10.14 -1.19 -17.08
C ASP A 69 8.79 -1.90 -17.37
N PRO A 70 8.24 -1.82 -18.59
CA PRO A 70 7.01 -2.54 -18.96
C PRO A 70 7.07 -4.06 -18.75
N ARG A 71 8.27 -4.64 -18.64
CA ARG A 71 8.51 -6.05 -18.31
C ARG A 71 8.44 -6.34 -16.81
N ASP A 72 8.51 -5.32 -15.98
CA ASP A 72 8.31 -5.46 -14.54
C ASP A 72 6.85 -5.80 -14.23
N ARG A 73 6.61 -6.21 -13.00
CA ARG A 73 5.26 -6.47 -12.49
C ARG A 73 4.47 -5.16 -12.46
N LEU A 74 3.18 -5.23 -12.74
CA LEU A 74 2.27 -4.12 -12.44
C LEU A 74 2.39 -3.79 -10.97
N THR A 75 2.88 -2.58 -10.72
CA THR A 75 3.02 -2.02 -9.39
C THR A 75 2.18 -0.76 -9.35
N VAL A 76 1.29 -0.67 -8.37
CA VAL A 76 0.48 0.52 -8.11
C VAL A 76 0.88 1.04 -6.74
N VAL A 77 1.17 2.33 -6.68
CA VAL A 77 1.46 3.04 -5.44
C VAL A 77 0.19 3.78 -5.02
N VAL A 78 -0.21 3.56 -3.78
CA VAL A 78 -1.30 4.29 -3.14
C VAL A 78 -0.69 5.16 -2.04
N GLU A 79 -0.95 6.47 -2.10
CA GLU A 79 -0.39 7.45 -1.17
C GLU A 79 -1.52 8.30 -0.56
N ALA A 80 -1.37 8.61 0.73
CA ALA A 80 -2.30 9.40 1.54
C ALA A 80 -1.48 10.32 2.48
N GLN A 81 -2.16 11.05 3.37
CA GLN A 81 -1.46 11.70 4.47
C GLN A 81 -0.95 10.65 5.46
N PRO A 82 0.23 10.86 6.08
CA PRO A 82 0.77 9.94 7.05
C PRO A 82 -0.19 9.67 8.22
N VAL A 83 -0.28 8.40 8.62
CA VAL A 83 -1.01 7.91 9.79
C VAL A 83 -0.13 6.93 10.56
N ASP A 84 -0.49 6.65 11.81
CA ASP A 84 0.20 5.63 12.60
C ASP A 84 0.06 4.25 11.94
N ILE A 85 1.15 3.49 11.87
CA ILE A 85 1.17 2.13 11.32
C ILE A 85 0.20 1.21 12.06
N GLN A 86 -0.06 1.45 13.34
CA GLN A 86 -1.05 0.69 14.10
C GLN A 86 -2.48 0.89 13.55
N THR A 87 -2.82 2.12 13.13
CA THR A 87 -4.12 2.41 12.50
C THR A 87 -4.28 1.68 11.16
N VAL A 88 -3.22 1.66 10.34
CA VAL A 88 -3.21 0.92 9.07
C VAL A 88 -3.42 -0.57 9.31
N ALA A 89 -2.69 -1.15 10.28
CA ALA A 89 -2.77 -2.57 10.59
C ALA A 89 -4.17 -3.00 11.10
N GLU A 90 -4.83 -2.16 11.90
CA GLU A 90 -6.22 -2.38 12.33
C GLU A 90 -7.21 -2.33 11.17
N ALA A 91 -7.06 -1.35 10.27
CA ALA A 91 -7.93 -1.23 9.09
C ALA A 91 -7.78 -2.42 8.14
N ILE A 92 -6.55 -2.89 7.91
CA ILE A 92 -6.31 -4.10 7.10
C ILE A 92 -6.95 -5.33 7.74
N GLY A 93 -6.87 -5.46 9.08
CA GLY A 93 -7.52 -6.56 9.80
C GLY A 93 -9.05 -6.59 9.64
N ALA A 94 -9.68 -5.49 9.25
CA ALA A 94 -11.12 -5.42 8.97
C ALA A 94 -11.48 -5.74 7.50
N LEU A 95 -10.49 -5.84 6.60
CA LEU A 95 -10.67 -6.19 5.18
C LEU A 95 -10.67 -7.71 4.92
N VAL A 96 -10.27 -8.53 5.90
CA VAL A 96 -10.11 -10.00 5.81
C VAL A 96 -10.99 -10.74 6.81
#